data_AF-A0A370BTV6-F1
#
_entry.id   AF-A0A370BTV6-F1
#
_cell.length_a   1.000
_cell.length_b   1.000
_cell.length_c   1.000
_cell.angle_alpha   90.00
_cell.angle_beta   90.00
_cell.angle_gamma   90.00
#
_symmetry.space_group_name_H-M   'P 1'
#
loop_
_entity.id
_entity.type
_entity.pdbx_description
1 polymer ?
#
loop_
_entity_poly.entity_id
_entity_poly.type
_entity_poly.pdbx_seq_one_letter_code
_entity_poly.pdbx_strand_id
1 'polypeptide(L)'
;MSQRGWDPKKTVISGRRGSDANYDIRTPASSHVNVRPSPSYYGHNFQNSAQGRSSSFAYGDIKEPKFPDPWVKAPQPYPEHVEKEYTAYKDAGKHLAAVRREYNKVAPLATSGNQGPAMQILREGERLATDLIAASNTVAASRSGFDHKYPTAYDSLKKKVSHHGEAVKQCNTARNYRSQRDVIRNKMNPPPHP
;
A
#
# COMPACT_ATOMS: atom_id res chain seq x y z
N MET A 1 -24.28 14.56 54.38
CA MET A 1 -24.73 13.66 53.30
C MET A 1 -25.78 14.39 52.47
N SER A 2 -25.52 14.65 51.18
CA SER A 2 -26.50 15.25 50.27
C SER A 2 -26.35 14.58 48.90
N GLN A 3 -27.38 13.83 48.51
CA GLN A 3 -27.49 13.16 47.23
C GLN A 3 -27.74 14.21 46.13
N ARG A 4 -26.86 14.28 45.13
CA ARG A 4 -27.17 14.99 43.87
C ARG A 4 -27.72 13.96 42.88
N GLY A 5 -29.03 14.00 42.69
CA GLY A 5 -29.76 13.19 41.74
C GLY A 5 -29.31 13.45 40.30
N TRP A 6 -29.14 12.37 39.55
CA TRP A 6 -28.98 12.37 38.12
C TRP A 6 -30.37 12.59 37.48
N ASP A 7 -30.50 13.64 36.67
CA ASP A 7 -31.73 14.02 35.98
C ASP A 7 -31.67 13.52 34.52
N PRO A 8 -32.49 12.54 34.12
CA PRO A 8 -32.47 11.95 32.79
C PRO A 8 -33.01 12.88 31.69
N LYS A 9 -33.54 14.07 32.03
CA LYS A 9 -34.02 15.06 31.05
C LYS A 9 -33.06 16.21 30.80
N LYS A 10 -31.94 16.30 31.52
CA LYS A 10 -30.85 17.22 31.17
C LYS A 10 -30.02 16.63 30.04
N THR A 11 -30.24 17.10 28.81
CA THR A 11 -29.27 16.91 27.73
C THR A 11 -27.95 17.52 28.18
N VAL A 12 -26.96 16.64 28.40
CA VAL A 12 -25.57 17.02 28.60
C VAL A 12 -25.12 17.69 27.31
N ILE A 13 -25.20 19.03 27.26
CA ILE A 13 -24.45 19.81 26.29
C ILE A 13 -23.00 19.62 26.71
N SER A 14 -22.33 18.64 26.11
CA SER A 14 -20.92 18.35 26.29
C SER A 14 -20.14 19.57 25.78
N GLY A 15 -19.96 20.54 26.66
CA GLY A 15 -19.16 21.71 26.41
C GLY A 15 -17.70 21.33 26.17
N ARG A 16 -17.10 21.96 25.16
CA ARG A 16 -15.66 22.19 25.02
C ARG A 16 -14.73 20.99 24.80
N ARG A 17 -15.12 20.07 23.93
CA ARG A 17 -14.15 19.43 23.02
C ARG A 17 -14.81 19.41 21.64
N GLY A 18 -14.27 20.22 20.74
CA GLY A 18 -14.70 20.25 19.35
C GLY A 18 -14.76 18.83 18.83
N SER A 19 -15.95 18.39 18.43
CA SER A 19 -16.13 17.13 17.74
C SER A 19 -15.41 17.24 16.40
N ASP A 20 -14.19 16.72 16.35
CA ASP A 20 -13.35 16.51 15.17
C ASP A 20 -13.98 15.50 14.17
N ALA A 21 -15.24 15.12 14.41
CA ALA A 21 -15.99 14.09 13.70
C ALA A 21 -16.72 14.63 12.46
N ASN A 22 -17.10 15.90 12.46
CA ASN A 22 -17.70 16.57 11.31
C ASN A 22 -16.86 17.79 10.97
N TYR A 23 -16.65 18.04 9.68
CA TYR A 23 -16.44 19.41 9.24
C TYR A 23 -17.52 20.26 9.91
N ASP A 24 -17.12 21.14 10.82
CA ASP A 24 -17.99 22.22 11.24
C ASP A 24 -18.13 23.16 10.04
N ILE A 25 -19.36 23.29 9.55
CA ILE A 25 -19.74 24.24 8.49
C ILE A 25 -19.56 25.71 9.00
N ARG A 26 -19.16 25.90 10.26
CA ARG A 26 -19.04 27.22 10.94
C ARG A 26 -17.62 27.68 11.26
N THR A 27 -16.54 26.96 10.93
CA THR A 27 -15.29 27.68 10.63
C THR A 27 -15.58 28.51 9.39
N PRO A 28 -15.24 29.81 9.36
CA PRO A 28 -15.80 30.72 8.38
C PRO A 28 -15.56 30.10 7.03
N ALA A 29 -16.66 29.69 6.39
CA ALA A 29 -16.68 29.44 4.98
C ALA A 29 -15.87 30.61 4.40
N SER A 30 -14.83 30.31 3.62
CA SER A 30 -14.51 31.27 2.58
C SER A 30 -15.86 31.67 2.00
N SER A 31 -16.22 32.94 2.08
CA SER A 31 -17.55 33.49 1.77
C SER A 31 -18.03 33.16 0.34
N HIS A 32 -17.20 32.43 -0.41
CA HIS A 32 -17.46 31.79 -1.68
C HIS A 32 -17.86 30.31 -1.47
N VAL A 33 -19.17 30.06 -1.50
CA VAL A 33 -19.82 28.72 -1.49
C VAL A 33 -19.36 27.81 -2.66
N ASN A 34 -18.54 28.33 -3.59
CA ASN A 34 -18.08 27.66 -4.80
C ASN A 34 -16.57 27.41 -4.87
N VAL A 35 -15.79 27.69 -3.80
CA VAL A 35 -14.33 27.47 -3.87
C VAL A 35 -14.04 25.98 -3.69
N ARG A 36 -13.67 25.34 -4.80
CA ARG A 36 -13.12 24.00 -4.76
C ARG A 36 -11.84 24.01 -3.92
N PRO A 37 -11.67 23.06 -3.01
CA PRO A 37 -10.49 22.99 -2.19
C PRO A 37 -9.24 22.67 -3.02
N SER A 38 -8.09 23.19 -2.58
CA SER A 38 -6.81 22.95 -3.24
C SER A 38 -6.52 21.44 -3.34
N PRO A 39 -5.94 20.98 -4.47
CA PRO A 39 -5.54 19.59 -4.64
C PRO A 39 -4.60 19.12 -3.53
N SER A 40 -4.85 17.94 -2.99
CA SER A 40 -4.05 17.29 -1.95
C SER A 40 -3.65 15.90 -2.44
N TYR A 41 -2.45 15.44 -2.10
CA TYR A 41 -1.97 14.08 -2.38
C TYR A 41 -2.42 13.05 -1.32
N TYR A 42 -2.83 13.49 -0.12
CA TYR A 42 -3.37 12.62 0.94
C TYR A 42 -4.88 12.36 0.82
N GLY A 43 -5.57 13.05 -0.09
CA GLY A 43 -7.02 13.14 -0.14
C GLY A 43 -7.56 14.42 0.51
N HIS A 44 -8.72 14.85 0.06
CA HIS A 44 -9.26 16.16 0.43
C HIS A 44 -9.64 16.25 1.92
N ASN A 45 -10.16 15.16 2.49
CA ASN A 45 -10.54 15.03 3.90
C ASN A 45 -9.37 14.70 4.85
N PHE A 46 -8.12 14.73 4.39
CA PHE A 46 -6.92 14.37 5.16
C PHE A 46 -5.91 15.52 5.30
N GLN A 47 -6.39 16.78 5.33
CA GLN A 47 -5.53 17.96 5.45
C GLN A 47 -4.68 17.98 6.73
N ASN A 48 -5.19 17.44 7.85
CA ASN A 48 -4.42 17.31 9.09
C ASN A 48 -3.22 16.37 8.93
N SER A 49 -3.39 15.24 8.23
CA SER A 49 -2.30 14.32 7.91
C SER A 49 -1.23 14.99 7.03
N ALA A 50 -1.65 15.90 6.14
CA ALA A 50 -0.72 16.71 5.34
C ALA A 50 0.14 17.66 6.17
N GLN A 51 -0.37 18.12 7.30
CA GLN A 51 0.33 18.98 8.25
C GLN A 51 1.12 18.19 9.30
N GLY A 52 1.24 16.86 9.15
CA GLY A 52 1.89 16.00 10.14
C GLY A 52 1.12 15.86 11.46
N ARG A 53 -0.16 16.26 11.48
CA ARG A 53 -1.03 16.16 12.66
C ARG A 53 -1.74 14.81 12.65
N SER A 54 -1.86 14.21 13.83
CA SER A 54 -2.67 13.00 14.00
C SER A 54 -4.13 13.30 13.69
N SER A 55 -4.65 12.68 12.65
CA SER A 55 -6.09 12.53 12.42
C SER A 55 -6.57 11.36 13.29
N SER A 56 -6.83 11.63 14.58
CA SER A 56 -7.31 10.58 15.48
C SER A 56 -8.74 10.23 15.12
N PHE A 57 -8.95 9.05 14.56
CA PHE A 57 -10.28 8.46 14.44
C PHE A 57 -10.67 7.90 15.81
N ALA A 58 -11.44 8.67 16.58
CA ALA A 58 -12.07 8.13 17.77
C ALA A 58 -12.97 6.96 17.33
N TYR A 59 -12.86 5.80 17.99
CA TYR A 59 -13.71 4.60 17.81
C TYR A 59 -13.49 3.72 16.57
N GLY A 60 -12.33 3.80 15.90
CA GLY A 60 -11.99 2.85 14.83
C GLY A 60 -12.72 3.13 13.51
N ASP A 61 -13.28 4.34 13.34
CA ASP A 61 -13.87 4.78 12.08
C ASP A 61 -12.82 4.76 10.95
N ILE A 62 -13.04 3.92 9.94
CA ILE A 62 -12.27 3.95 8.69
C ILE A 62 -12.90 5.03 7.80
N LYS A 63 -12.23 6.18 7.64
CA LYS A 63 -12.62 7.17 6.63
C LYS A 63 -11.90 6.86 5.32
N GLU A 64 -12.66 6.72 4.24
CA GLU A 64 -12.09 6.65 2.90
C GLU A 64 -11.73 8.06 2.38
N PRO A 65 -10.67 8.20 1.58
CA PRO A 65 -10.35 9.45 0.90
C PRO A 65 -11.45 9.80 -0.09
N LYS A 66 -12.01 11.01 0.04
CA LYS A 66 -12.92 11.54 -0.98
C LYS A 66 -12.11 11.91 -2.21
N PHE A 67 -12.37 11.22 -3.33
CA PHE A 67 -11.74 11.51 -4.60
C PHE A 67 -12.34 12.77 -5.25
N PRO A 68 -11.51 13.60 -5.91
CA PRO A 68 -12.01 14.76 -6.63
C PRO A 68 -12.84 14.33 -7.85
N ASP A 69 -13.99 14.96 -8.06
CA ASP A 69 -14.84 14.82 -9.24
C ASP A 69 -15.10 16.22 -9.86
N PRO A 70 -14.59 16.54 -11.06
CA PRO A 70 -13.70 15.71 -11.91
C PRO A 70 -12.31 15.50 -11.28
N TRP A 71 -11.60 14.45 -11.71
CA TRP A 71 -10.25 14.16 -11.21
C TRP A 71 -9.30 15.34 -11.41
N VAL A 72 -8.77 15.88 -10.33
CA VAL A 72 -7.75 16.95 -10.37
C VAL A 72 -6.41 16.36 -9.97
N LYS A 73 -5.41 16.52 -10.84
CA LYS A 73 -4.04 16.07 -10.59
C LYS A 73 -3.47 16.79 -9.35
N ALA A 74 -2.81 16.04 -8.47
CA ALA A 74 -2.13 16.62 -7.31
C ALA A 74 -1.00 17.58 -7.76
N PRO A 75 -0.62 18.56 -6.91
CA PRO A 75 0.42 19.52 -7.25
C PRO A 75 1.73 18.79 -7.56
N GLN A 76 2.35 19.15 -8.69
CA GLN A 76 3.69 18.73 -9.08
C GLN A 76 4.61 19.95 -9.09
N PRO A 77 5.90 19.81 -8.74
CA PRO A 77 6.56 18.58 -8.32
C PRO A 77 6.09 18.09 -6.94
N TYR A 78 6.29 16.81 -6.65
CA TYR A 78 6.09 16.32 -5.28
C TYR A 78 7.04 17.04 -4.32
N PRO A 79 6.60 17.30 -3.07
CA PRO A 79 7.52 17.71 -2.03
C PRO A 79 8.53 16.57 -1.75
N GLU A 80 9.72 16.94 -1.29
CA GLU A 80 10.89 16.05 -1.17
C GLU A 80 10.57 14.71 -0.48
N HIS A 81 9.79 14.73 0.60
CA HIS A 81 9.42 13.51 1.32
C HIS A 81 8.52 12.57 0.52
N VAL A 82 7.58 13.11 -0.26
CA VAL A 82 6.70 12.31 -1.14
C VAL A 82 7.50 11.77 -2.33
N GLU A 83 8.41 12.57 -2.89
CA GLU A 83 9.30 12.14 -3.97
C GLU A 83 10.21 10.98 -3.51
N LYS A 84 10.75 11.05 -2.29
CA LYS A 84 11.52 9.97 -1.69
C LYS A 84 10.72 8.68 -1.53
N GLU A 85 9.47 8.76 -1.13
CA GLU A 85 8.60 7.58 -1.02
C GLU A 85 8.15 7.07 -2.39
N TYR A 86 7.93 7.97 -3.35
CA TYR A 86 7.63 7.65 -4.73
C TYR A 86 8.79 6.87 -5.38
N THR A 87 10.01 7.36 -5.24
CA THR A 87 11.22 6.69 -5.73
C THR A 87 11.45 5.35 -5.04
N ALA A 88 11.27 5.27 -3.72
CA ALA A 88 11.40 4.03 -2.96
C ALA A 88 10.48 2.91 -3.47
N TYR A 89 9.19 3.18 -3.72
CA TYR A 89 8.31 2.13 -4.25
C TYR A 89 8.65 1.75 -5.69
N LYS A 90 9.17 2.68 -6.51
CA LYS A 90 9.64 2.38 -7.86
C LYS A 90 10.89 1.50 -7.84
N ASP A 91 11.80 1.75 -6.91
CA ASP A 91 13.03 0.98 -6.77
C ASP A 91 12.75 -0.47 -6.34
N ALA A 92 11.72 -0.72 -5.53
CA ALA A 92 11.23 -2.09 -5.27
C ALA A 92 10.89 -2.83 -6.58
N GLY A 93 10.27 -2.15 -7.54
CA GLY A 93 9.98 -2.69 -8.87
C GLY A 93 11.23 -3.01 -9.69
N LYS A 94 12.25 -2.14 -9.62
CA LYS A 94 13.55 -2.38 -10.28
C LYS A 94 14.27 -3.59 -9.68
N HIS A 95 14.27 -3.71 -8.35
CA HIS A 95 14.85 -4.86 -7.66
C HIS A 95 14.18 -6.17 -8.09
N LEU A 96 12.84 -6.23 -8.09
CA LEU A 96 12.10 -7.40 -8.59
C LEU A 96 12.49 -7.77 -10.03
N ALA A 97 12.60 -6.78 -10.92
CA ALA A 97 13.00 -7.03 -12.31
C ALA A 97 14.42 -7.59 -12.43
N ALA A 98 15.35 -7.11 -11.60
CA ALA A 98 16.73 -7.61 -11.56
C ALA A 98 16.78 -9.08 -11.11
N VAL A 99 16.12 -9.42 -9.99
CA VAL A 99 16.09 -10.81 -9.49
C VAL A 99 15.41 -11.73 -10.52
N ARG A 100 14.34 -11.28 -11.17
CA ARG A 100 13.63 -12.07 -12.19
C ARG A 100 14.52 -12.38 -13.39
N ARG A 101 15.35 -11.43 -13.82
CA ARG A 101 16.29 -11.65 -14.91
C ARG A 101 17.31 -12.73 -14.54
N GLU A 102 17.86 -12.71 -13.34
CA GLU A 102 18.81 -13.74 -12.90
C GLU A 102 18.13 -15.11 -12.76
N TYR A 103 16.91 -15.18 -12.20
CA TYR A 103 16.13 -16.42 -12.13
C TYR A 103 15.90 -17.04 -13.51
N ASN A 104 15.52 -16.21 -14.49
CA ASN A 104 15.28 -16.65 -15.86
C ASN A 104 16.56 -17.16 -16.54
N LYS A 105 17.72 -16.57 -16.25
CA LYS A 105 19.01 -17.03 -16.78
C LYS A 105 19.41 -18.41 -16.23
N VAL A 106 19.18 -18.63 -14.93
CA VAL A 106 19.48 -19.91 -14.27
C VAL A 106 18.57 -21.04 -14.75
N ALA A 107 17.33 -20.71 -15.13
CA ALA A 107 16.34 -21.64 -15.69
C ALA A 107 16.16 -22.96 -14.88
N PRO A 108 16.00 -22.91 -13.55
CA PRO A 108 16.05 -24.11 -12.70
C PRO A 108 14.92 -25.12 -12.97
N LEU A 109 13.80 -24.68 -13.54
CA LEU A 109 12.69 -25.55 -13.92
C LEU A 109 13.00 -26.40 -15.16
N ALA A 110 13.93 -25.98 -16.02
CA ALA A 110 14.39 -26.76 -17.16
C ALA A 110 15.51 -27.76 -16.79
N THR A 111 16.17 -27.57 -15.65
CA THR A 111 17.27 -28.44 -15.21
C THR A 111 16.80 -29.87 -14.92
N SER A 112 17.50 -30.83 -15.50
CA SER A 112 17.33 -32.27 -15.28
C SER A 112 18.41 -32.84 -14.36
N GLY A 113 18.03 -33.78 -13.49
CA GLY A 113 18.93 -34.39 -12.51
C GLY A 113 19.13 -33.55 -11.25
N ASN A 114 19.73 -34.15 -10.23
CA ASN A 114 19.89 -33.58 -8.90
C ASN A 114 21.30 -33.83 -8.32
N GLN A 115 22.29 -34.00 -9.19
CA GLN A 115 23.69 -34.30 -8.83
C GLN A 115 24.63 -33.31 -9.52
N GLY A 116 25.84 -33.13 -8.98
CA GLY A 116 26.90 -32.33 -9.60
C GLY A 116 26.46 -30.91 -9.96
N PRO A 117 26.75 -30.42 -11.20
CA PRO A 117 26.36 -29.07 -11.64
C PRO A 117 24.86 -28.80 -11.60
N ALA A 118 24.01 -29.81 -11.87
CA ALA A 118 22.56 -29.65 -11.83
C ALA A 118 22.07 -29.29 -10.43
N MET A 119 22.68 -29.88 -9.39
CA MET A 119 22.37 -29.58 -7.99
C MET A 119 22.68 -28.12 -7.63
N GLN A 120 23.75 -27.54 -8.18
CA GLN A 120 24.11 -26.13 -7.97
C GLN A 120 23.07 -25.20 -8.60
N ILE A 121 22.65 -25.49 -9.85
CA ILE A 121 21.62 -24.73 -10.55
C ILE A 121 20.29 -24.77 -9.79
N LEU A 122 19.90 -25.93 -9.24
CA LEU A 122 18.68 -26.06 -8.45
C LEU A 122 18.75 -25.27 -7.13
N ARG A 123 19.88 -25.31 -6.40
CA ARG A 123 20.07 -24.51 -5.18
C ARG A 123 20.02 -23.01 -5.46
N GLU A 124 20.70 -22.58 -6.52
CA GLU A 124 20.65 -21.17 -6.93
C GLU A 124 19.24 -20.76 -7.35
N GLY A 125 18.54 -21.62 -8.10
CA GLY A 125 17.15 -21.42 -8.47
C GLY A 125 16.21 -21.32 -7.27
N GLU A 126 16.39 -22.14 -6.24
CA GLU A 126 15.62 -22.07 -4.99
C GLU A 126 15.83 -20.74 -4.26
N ARG A 127 17.08 -20.29 -4.17
CA ARG A 127 17.45 -19.00 -3.58
C ARG A 127 16.80 -17.85 -4.34
N LEU A 128 16.97 -17.81 -5.67
CA LEU A 128 16.39 -16.77 -6.51
C LEU A 128 14.85 -16.79 -6.52
N ALA A 129 14.22 -17.97 -6.42
CA ALA A 129 12.77 -18.06 -6.24
C ALA A 129 12.33 -17.47 -4.89
N THR A 130 13.11 -17.69 -3.83
CA THR A 130 12.86 -17.08 -2.51
C THR A 130 13.00 -15.56 -2.55
N ASP A 131 14.05 -15.06 -3.20
CA ASP A 131 14.26 -13.63 -3.42
C ASP A 131 13.13 -13.02 -4.26
N LEU A 132 12.62 -13.73 -5.27
CA LEU A 132 11.46 -13.31 -6.06
C LEU A 132 10.18 -13.23 -5.26
N ILE A 133 9.94 -14.17 -4.34
CA ILE A 133 8.80 -14.13 -3.42
C ILE A 133 8.91 -12.89 -2.54
N ALA A 134 10.07 -12.65 -1.93
CA ALA A 134 10.31 -11.49 -1.08
C ALA A 134 10.15 -10.19 -1.86
N ALA A 135 10.82 -10.04 -3.00
CA ALA A 135 10.74 -8.84 -3.85
C ALA A 135 9.31 -8.57 -4.36
N SER A 136 8.55 -9.62 -4.73
CA SER A 136 7.16 -9.47 -5.16
C SER A 136 6.26 -8.98 -4.02
N ASN A 137 6.43 -9.53 -2.81
CA ASN A 137 5.70 -9.06 -1.63
C ASN A 137 6.09 -7.62 -1.28
N THR A 138 7.37 -7.25 -1.38
CA THR A 138 7.84 -5.86 -1.19
C THR A 138 7.17 -4.92 -2.18
N VAL A 139 7.12 -5.25 -3.47
CA VAL A 139 6.43 -4.42 -4.46
C VAL A 139 4.94 -4.29 -4.14
N ALA A 140 4.26 -5.38 -3.79
CA ALA A 140 2.85 -5.35 -3.42
C ALA A 140 2.61 -4.45 -2.19
N ALA A 141 3.44 -4.58 -1.16
CA ALA A 141 3.37 -3.80 0.06
C ALA A 141 3.68 -2.31 -0.19
N SER A 142 4.78 -2.00 -0.89
CA SER A 142 5.16 -0.62 -1.20
C SER A 142 4.10 0.07 -2.06
N ARG A 143 3.51 -0.63 -3.04
CA ARG A 143 2.44 -0.07 -3.87
C ARG A 143 1.17 0.17 -3.08
N SER A 144 0.75 -0.80 -2.26
CA SER A 144 -0.46 -0.66 -1.45
C SER A 144 -0.30 0.43 -0.39
N GLY A 145 0.86 0.48 0.28
CA GLY A 145 1.19 1.51 1.25
C GLY A 145 1.25 2.91 0.63
N PHE A 146 1.86 3.05 -0.54
CA PHE A 146 1.86 4.32 -1.28
C PHE A 146 0.44 4.73 -1.68
N ASP A 147 -0.41 3.80 -2.13
CA ASP A 147 -1.81 4.10 -2.47
C ASP A 147 -2.65 4.52 -1.27
N HIS A 148 -2.45 3.86 -0.12
CA HIS A 148 -3.15 4.19 1.12
C HIS A 148 -2.73 5.56 1.65
N LYS A 149 -1.44 5.87 1.58
CA LYS A 149 -0.90 7.15 2.07
C LYS A 149 -1.16 8.31 1.12
N TYR A 150 -1.11 8.04 -0.19
CA TYR A 150 -1.20 9.04 -1.24
C TYR A 150 -2.27 8.71 -2.31
N PRO A 151 -3.54 8.60 -1.90
CA PRO A 151 -4.61 8.06 -2.75
C PRO A 151 -4.91 8.90 -3.99
N THR A 152 -4.49 10.16 -4.03
CA THR A 152 -4.73 11.15 -5.09
C THR A 152 -3.45 11.63 -5.78
N ALA A 153 -2.28 11.03 -5.47
CA ALA A 153 -1.02 11.40 -6.11
C ALA A 153 -0.94 11.06 -7.61
N TYR A 154 -1.85 10.22 -8.12
CA TYR A 154 -1.80 9.73 -9.50
C TYR A 154 -2.28 10.75 -10.54
N ASP A 155 -1.79 10.60 -11.77
CA ASP A 155 -2.22 11.44 -12.91
C ASP A 155 -3.72 11.29 -13.23
N SER A 156 -4.32 10.12 -12.93
CA SER A 156 -5.73 9.84 -13.19
C SER A 156 -6.26 8.71 -12.31
N LEU A 157 -7.59 8.63 -12.18
CA LEU A 157 -8.26 7.49 -11.55
C LEU A 157 -7.87 6.16 -12.21
N LYS A 158 -7.70 6.14 -13.54
CA LYS A 158 -7.23 4.95 -14.29
C LYS A 158 -5.84 4.49 -13.83
N LYS A 159 -4.91 5.43 -13.58
CA LYS A 159 -3.57 5.12 -13.07
C LYS A 159 -3.63 4.58 -11.64
N LYS A 160 -4.50 5.12 -10.78
CA LYS A 160 -4.76 4.59 -9.44
C LYS A 160 -5.25 3.14 -9.50
N VAL A 161 -6.29 2.86 -10.29
CA VAL A 161 -6.83 1.49 -10.45
C VAL A 161 -5.77 0.53 -10.98
N SER A 162 -4.99 0.95 -11.98
CA SER A 162 -3.86 0.17 -12.48
C SER A 162 -2.81 -0.13 -11.40
N HIS A 163 -2.60 0.79 -10.46
CA HIS A 163 -1.68 0.62 -9.35
C HIS A 163 -2.11 -0.51 -8.41
N HIS A 164 -3.40 -0.52 -8.06
CA HIS A 164 -4.00 -1.58 -7.25
C HIS A 164 -3.93 -2.93 -7.98
N GLY A 165 -4.28 -2.98 -9.27
CA GLY A 165 -4.18 -4.19 -10.09
C GLY A 165 -2.75 -4.76 -10.14
N GLU A 166 -1.73 -3.90 -10.25
CA GLU A 166 -0.33 -4.32 -10.21
C GLU A 166 0.07 -4.88 -8.83
N ALA A 167 -0.42 -4.32 -7.71
CA ALA A 167 -0.17 -4.87 -6.38
C ALA A 167 -0.76 -6.30 -6.24
N VAL A 168 -2.02 -6.50 -6.67
CA VAL A 168 -2.68 -7.82 -6.68
C VAL A 168 -1.91 -8.81 -7.55
N LYS A 169 -1.47 -8.37 -8.73
CA LYS A 169 -0.65 -9.18 -9.63
C LYS A 169 0.64 -9.64 -8.96
N GLN A 170 1.32 -8.78 -8.19
CA GLN A 170 2.54 -9.20 -7.49
C GLN A 170 2.28 -10.19 -6.34
N CYS A 171 1.14 -10.08 -5.64
CA CYS A 171 0.73 -11.11 -4.70
C CYS A 171 0.56 -12.49 -5.39
N ASN A 172 -0.03 -12.51 -6.58
CA ASN A 172 -0.16 -13.74 -7.38
C ASN A 172 1.19 -14.24 -7.90
N THR A 173 2.07 -13.33 -8.37
CA THR A 173 3.45 -13.66 -8.74
C THR A 173 4.20 -14.34 -7.60
N ALA A 174 4.08 -13.82 -6.37
CA ALA A 174 4.69 -14.42 -5.19
C ALA A 174 4.14 -15.83 -4.91
N ARG A 175 2.84 -16.07 -5.08
CA ARG A 175 2.24 -17.41 -4.96
C ARG A 175 2.81 -18.37 -6.01
N ASN A 176 2.90 -17.94 -7.27
CA ASN A 176 3.44 -18.77 -8.35
C ASN A 176 4.89 -19.16 -8.09
N TYR A 177 5.74 -18.23 -7.62
CA TYR A 177 7.13 -18.56 -7.30
C TYR A 177 7.28 -19.43 -6.05
N ARG A 178 6.34 -19.40 -5.09
CA ARG A 178 6.28 -20.41 -4.01
C ARG A 178 6.10 -21.81 -4.61
N SER A 179 5.12 -21.99 -5.48
CA SER A 179 4.90 -23.27 -6.15
C SER A 179 6.11 -23.72 -6.98
N GLN A 180 6.75 -22.81 -7.72
CA GLN A 180 7.96 -23.14 -8.49
C GLN A 180 9.14 -23.51 -7.59
N ARG A 181 9.31 -22.82 -6.46
CA ARG A 181 10.32 -23.18 -5.46
C ARG A 181 10.09 -24.58 -4.90
N ASP A 182 8.84 -24.94 -4.63
CA ASP A 182 8.50 -26.26 -4.12
C ASP A 182 8.78 -27.34 -5.18
N VAL A 183 8.53 -27.07 -6.46
CA VAL A 183 8.97 -27.95 -7.57
C VAL A 183 10.50 -28.11 -7.57
N ILE A 184 11.26 -27.03 -7.43
CA ILE A 184 12.73 -27.07 -7.37
C ILE A 184 13.20 -27.91 -6.17
N ARG A 185 12.57 -27.74 -5.00
CA ARG A 185 12.85 -28.54 -3.80
C ARG A 185 12.59 -30.02 -4.02
N ASN A 186 11.49 -30.38 -4.66
CA ASN A 186 11.16 -31.77 -4.97
C ASN A 186 12.14 -32.37 -5.99
N LYS A 187 12.68 -31.57 -6.92
CA LYS A 187 13.75 -32.04 -7.81
C LYS A 187 15.04 -32.32 -7.04
N MET A 188 15.40 -31.48 -6.08
CA MET A 188 16.60 -31.66 -5.24
C MET A 188 16.47 -32.90 -4.35
N ASN A 189 15.32 -33.06 -3.70
CA ASN A 189 15.03 -34.13 -2.75
C ASN A 189 13.78 -34.89 -3.20
N PRO A 190 13.89 -35.78 -4.21
CA PRO A 190 12.74 -36.56 -4.66
C PRO A 190 12.21 -37.44 -3.52
N PRO A 191 10.88 -37.62 -3.41
CA PRO A 191 10.32 -38.55 -2.43
C PRO A 191 10.83 -39.97 -2.72
N PRO A 192 10.98 -40.83 -1.69
CA PRO A 192 11.38 -42.21 -1.89
C PRO A 192 10.42 -42.91 -2.84
N HIS A 193 10.96 -43.71 -3.77
CA HIS A 193 10.14 -44.55 -4.64
C HIS A 193 9.41 -45.61 -3.80
N PRO A 194 8.11 -45.86 -4.05
CA PRO A 194 7.36 -46.93 -3.40
C PRO A 194 7.89 -48.32 -3.76
#